data_AF-A0A6A2Y2M5-F1
#
_entry.id   AF-A0A6A2Y2M5-F1
#
_cell.length_a   1.000
_cell.length_b   1.000
_cell.length_c   1.000
_cell.angle_alpha   90.00
_cell.angle_beta   90.00
_cell.angle_gamma   90.00
#
_symmetry.space_group_name_H-M   'P 1'
#
loop_
_entity.id
_entity.type
_entity.pdbx_description
1 polymer ?
#
loop_
_entity_poly.entity_id
_entity_poly.type
_entity_poly.pdbx_seq_one_letter_code
_entity_poly.pdbx_strand_id
1 'polypeptide(L)'
;MMLGQEPRQTTSNLGHLNNPSIRALIHGLNRHYYSIAINYRKNELEEKMLLNLHKKKWTDGLTLRRFDTYSKTNEQTVQEMLNLAVKTRRQCTRKMNYPLRSWQLQMLGDKMPRST
;
A
#
# COMPACT_ATOMS: atom_id res chain seq x y z
N MET A 1 -47.25 13.34 1.62
CA MET A 1 -45.88 12.96 2.00
C MET A 1 -44.96 14.06 1.50
N MET A 2 -44.18 14.68 2.40
CA MET A 2 -43.29 15.80 2.08
C MET A 2 -42.20 15.30 1.12
N LEU A 3 -42.34 15.62 -0.16
CA LEU A 3 -41.56 15.06 -1.25
C LEU A 3 -40.19 15.75 -1.29
N GLY A 4 -39.11 15.02 -1.00
CA GLY A 4 -37.74 15.49 -1.25
C GLY A 4 -36.91 15.85 -0.01
N GLN A 5 -37.46 15.77 1.21
CA GLN A 5 -36.66 15.92 2.42
C GLN A 5 -36.22 14.54 2.91
N GLU A 6 -34.92 14.36 3.15
CA GLU A 6 -34.43 13.13 3.79
C GLU A 6 -35.12 13.02 5.16
N PRO A 7 -35.83 11.91 5.47
CA PRO A 7 -36.64 11.79 6.68
C PRO A 7 -35.83 11.72 7.98
N ARG A 8 -34.49 11.85 7.89
CA ARG A 8 -33.59 11.80 9.04
C ARG A 8 -33.50 13.15 9.71
N GLN A 9 -33.51 13.11 11.04
CA GLN A 9 -33.10 14.25 11.85
C GLN A 9 -31.60 14.18 12.10
N THR A 10 -30.86 15.18 11.62
CA THR A 10 -29.42 15.32 11.91
C THR A 10 -29.23 16.01 13.25
N THR A 11 -28.81 15.26 14.27
CA THR A 11 -28.54 15.78 15.62
C THR A 11 -27.05 15.97 15.92
N SER A 12 -26.14 15.51 15.06
CA SER A 12 -24.69 15.64 15.21
C SER A 12 -23.98 15.93 13.89
N ASN A 13 -22.84 16.61 13.96
CA ASN A 13 -21.99 16.99 12.82
C ASN A 13 -21.02 15.88 12.35
N LEU A 14 -20.87 14.79 13.10
CA LEU A 14 -19.88 13.74 12.83
C LEU A 14 -20.29 12.76 11.69
N GLY A 15 -21.59 12.60 11.44
CA GLY A 15 -22.11 11.57 10.52
C GLY A 15 -22.10 11.92 9.02
N HIS A 16 -21.78 13.16 8.64
CA HIS A 16 -21.93 13.67 7.26
C HIS A 16 -20.62 13.79 6.48
N LEU A 17 -19.49 13.36 7.04
CA LEU A 17 -18.16 13.67 6.49
C LEU A 17 -17.72 12.75 5.33
N ASN A 18 -18.37 11.60 5.15
CA ASN A 18 -18.00 10.66 4.09
C ASN A 18 -18.81 10.91 2.83
N ASN A 19 -18.16 11.47 1.80
CA ASN A 19 -18.79 11.64 0.49
C ASN A 19 -19.17 10.27 -0.10
N PRO A 20 -20.45 10.03 -0.41
CA PRO A 20 -20.89 8.75 -0.94
C PRO A 20 -20.32 8.50 -2.34
N SER A 21 -20.00 7.25 -2.63
CA SER A 21 -19.61 6.83 -3.98
C SER A 21 -20.80 6.92 -4.94
N ILE A 22 -20.54 7.35 -6.19
CA ILE A 22 -21.53 7.43 -7.28
C ILE A 22 -22.28 6.10 -7.46
N ARG A 23 -21.58 4.96 -7.32
CA ARG A 23 -22.19 3.64 -7.45
C ARG A 23 -23.25 3.40 -6.36
N ALA A 24 -22.99 3.82 -5.13
CA ALA A 24 -23.94 3.68 -4.02
C ALA A 24 -25.19 4.56 -4.23
N LEU A 25 -25.03 5.76 -4.81
CA LEU A 25 -26.15 6.63 -5.18
C LEU A 25 -27.04 6.00 -6.26
N ILE A 26 -26.45 5.41 -7.30
CA ILE A 26 -27.18 4.72 -8.37
C ILE A 26 -28.02 3.56 -7.80
N HIS A 27 -27.47 2.82 -6.84
CA HIS A 27 -28.19 1.72 -6.18
C HIS A 27 -29.24 2.17 -5.15
N GLY A 28 -29.41 3.47 -4.90
CA GLY A 28 -30.51 3.98 -4.08
C GLY A 28 -30.13 4.43 -2.67
N LEU A 29 -28.85 4.72 -2.40
CA LEU A 29 -28.45 5.47 -1.21
C LEU A 29 -29.17 6.85 -1.18
N ASN A 30 -29.68 7.25 0.00
CA ASN A 30 -30.51 8.44 0.24
C ASN A 30 -31.91 8.39 -0.41
N ARG A 31 -32.35 7.22 -0.91
CA ARG A 31 -33.73 6.98 -1.39
C ARG A 31 -34.35 5.74 -0.75
N HIS A 32 -33.71 4.59 -0.95
CA HIS A 32 -34.18 3.29 -0.48
C HIS A 32 -33.49 2.85 0.81
N TYR A 33 -32.22 3.23 0.98
CA TYR A 33 -31.45 2.94 2.18
C TYR A 33 -30.44 4.06 2.45
N TYR A 34 -29.72 3.94 3.57
CA TYR A 34 -28.89 5.00 4.13
C TYR A 34 -27.57 4.46 4.68
N SER A 35 -26.55 5.29 4.69
CA SER A 35 -25.27 5.00 5.33
C SER A 35 -25.30 5.37 6.81
N ILE A 36 -24.77 4.49 7.66
CA ILE A 36 -24.58 4.75 9.09
C ILE A 36 -23.09 4.86 9.34
N ALA A 37 -22.66 5.91 10.06
CA ALA A 37 -21.29 6.03 10.50
C ALA A 37 -21.04 5.01 11.64
N ILE A 38 -20.11 4.09 11.43
CA ILE A 38 -19.73 3.07 12.41
C ILE A 38 -18.38 3.44 12.99
N ASN A 39 -18.32 3.57 14.31
CA ASN A 39 -17.09 3.77 15.06
C ASN A 39 -16.81 2.57 15.95
N TYR A 40 -15.53 2.27 16.14
CA TYR A 40 -15.08 1.22 17.05
C TYR A 40 -14.60 1.82 18.37
N ARG A 41 -14.99 1.22 19.49
CA ARG A 41 -14.38 1.52 20.79
C ARG A 41 -13.09 0.74 20.89
N LYS A 42 -11.99 1.43 21.19
CA LYS A 42 -10.67 0.81 21.37
C LYS A 42 -10.35 0.81 22.85
N ASN A 43 -10.05 -0.36 23.41
CA ASN A 43 -9.53 -0.47 24.76
C ASN A 43 -8.00 -0.59 24.72
N GLU A 44 -7.30 0.02 25.67
CA GLU A 44 -5.83 -0.02 25.73
C GLU A 44 -5.29 -1.45 25.83
N LEU A 45 -6.01 -2.34 26.52
CA LEU A 45 -5.60 -3.73 26.69
C LEU A 45 -5.75 -4.52 25.38
N GLU A 46 -6.82 -4.29 24.63
CA GLU A 46 -7.05 -4.92 23.32
C GLU A 46 -6.00 -4.43 22.31
N GLU A 47 -5.69 -3.14 22.32
CA GLU A 47 -4.65 -2.58 21.46
C GLU A 47 -3.28 -3.19 21.77
N LYS A 48 -2.89 -3.28 23.05
CA LYS A 48 -1.65 -3.95 23.47
C LYS A 48 -1.62 -5.42 23.07
N MET A 49 -2.75 -6.12 23.20
CA MET A 49 -2.87 -7.52 22.78
C MET A 49 -2.65 -7.67 21.27
N LEU A 50 -3.34 -6.86 20.46
CA LEU A 50 -3.24 -6.89 19.01
C LEU A 50 -1.84 -6.48 18.51
N LEU A 51 -1.20 -5.51 19.17
CA LEU A 51 0.17 -5.12 18.89
C LEU A 51 1.17 -6.26 19.14
N ASN A 52 0.87 -7.19 20.04
CA ASN A 52 1.75 -8.32 20.33
C ASN A 52 1.61 -9.47 19.32
N LEU A 53 0.52 -9.55 18.55
CA LEU A 53 0.28 -10.67 17.62
C LEU A 53 1.31 -10.77 16.49
N HIS A 54 1.83 -9.62 16.02
CA HIS A 54 2.75 -9.57 14.87
C HIS A 54 4.23 -9.43 15.27
N LYS A 55 4.54 -9.43 16.57
CA LYS A 55 5.94 -9.31 17.02
C LYS A 55 6.67 -10.60 16.72
N LYS A 56 7.87 -10.47 16.13
CA LYS A 56 8.79 -11.60 15.98
C LYS A 56 9.06 -12.21 17.34
N LYS A 57 9.04 -13.54 17.43
CA LYS A 57 9.34 -14.21 18.69
C LYS A 57 10.83 -14.03 18.94
N TRP A 58 11.22 -13.81 20.20
CA TRP A 58 12.64 -13.74 20.57
C TRP A 58 13.39 -15.03 20.18
N THR A 59 12.68 -16.15 20.14
CA THR A 59 13.19 -17.46 19.70
C THR A 59 13.56 -17.51 18.21
N ASP A 60 13.00 -16.64 17.37
CA ASP A 60 13.30 -16.63 15.92
C ASP A 60 14.79 -16.34 15.66
N GLY A 61 15.48 -15.66 16.58
CA GLY A 61 16.93 -15.44 16.52
C GLY A 61 17.77 -16.63 16.97
N LEU A 62 17.18 -17.57 17.71
CA LEU A 62 17.85 -18.80 18.18
C LEU A 62 17.66 -19.97 17.21
N THR A 63 16.67 -19.90 16.32
CA THR A 63 16.46 -20.92 15.30
C THR A 63 17.50 -20.80 14.19
N LEU A 64 18.27 -21.86 13.97
CA LEU A 64 19.21 -21.94 12.85
C LEU A 64 18.43 -22.16 11.54
N ARG A 65 18.65 -21.29 10.56
CA ARG A 65 18.11 -21.49 9.21
C ARG A 65 18.90 -22.61 8.51
N ARG A 66 18.23 -23.38 7.65
CA ARG A 66 18.89 -24.43 6.86
C ARG A 66 19.94 -23.81 5.93
N PHE A 67 21.20 -24.22 6.07
CA PHE A 67 22.32 -23.68 5.30
C PHE A 67 22.11 -23.79 3.79
N ASP A 68 21.57 -24.90 3.30
CA ASP A 68 21.32 -25.10 1.86
C ASP A 68 20.34 -24.05 1.28
N THR A 69 19.30 -23.70 2.05
CA THR A 69 18.34 -22.69 1.61
C THR A 69 18.97 -21.31 1.58
N TYR A 70 19.76 -20.98 2.60
CA TYR A 70 20.44 -19.70 2.71
C TYR A 70 21.51 -19.52 1.62
N SER A 71 22.27 -20.57 1.33
CA SER A 71 23.26 -20.58 0.26
C SER A 71 22.61 -20.32 -1.10
N LYS A 72 21.51 -21.02 -1.42
CA LYS A 72 20.75 -20.80 -2.67
C LYS A 72 20.16 -19.39 -2.77
N THR A 73 19.57 -18.85 -1.69
CA THR A 73 19.03 -17.49 -1.70
C THR A 73 20.12 -16.45 -1.88
N ASN A 74 21.29 -16.66 -1.27
CA ASN A 74 22.42 -15.74 -1.41
C ASN A 74 22.96 -15.75 -2.83
N GLU A 75 23.12 -16.93 -3.42
CA GLU A 75 23.55 -17.07 -4.81
C GLU A 75 22.59 -16.35 -5.78
N GLN A 76 21.29 -16.56 -5.61
CA GLN A 76 20.24 -15.85 -6.37
C GLN A 76 20.33 -14.33 -6.19
N THR A 77 20.47 -13.87 -4.94
CA THR A 77 20.55 -12.44 -4.62
C THR A 77 21.80 -11.81 -5.26
N VAL A 78 22.95 -12.48 -5.22
CA VAL A 78 24.19 -11.99 -5.85
C VAL A 78 24.06 -11.98 -7.37
N GLN A 79 23.41 -12.97 -7.97
CA GLN A 79 23.16 -12.99 -9.40
C GLN A 79 22.23 -11.85 -9.84
N GLU A 80 21.19 -11.56 -9.07
CA GLU A 80 20.32 -10.40 -9.28
C GLU A 80 21.08 -9.08 -9.14
N MET A 81 21.94 -8.95 -8.13
CA MET A 81 22.82 -7.78 -7.96
C MET A 81 23.74 -7.58 -9.17
N LEU A 82 24.32 -8.64 -9.71
CA LEU A 82 25.17 -8.58 -10.90
C LEU A 82 24.38 -8.09 -12.12
N ASN A 83 23.17 -8.63 -12.32
CA ASN A 83 22.28 -8.19 -13.39
C ASN A 83 21.90 -6.71 -13.25
N LEU A 84 21.61 -6.25 -12.03
CA LEU A 84 21.33 -4.85 -11.73
C LEU A 84 22.55 -3.94 -11.96
N ALA A 85 23.75 -4.38 -11.59
CA ALA A 85 24.99 -3.64 -11.80
C ALA A 85 25.29 -3.46 -13.29
N VAL A 86 25.15 -4.52 -14.09
CA VAL A 86 25.30 -4.46 -15.56
C VAL A 86 24.25 -3.53 -16.16
N LYS A 87 22.99 -3.63 -15.74
CA LYS A 87 21.91 -2.74 -16.20
C LYS A 87 22.20 -1.28 -15.85
N THR A 88 22.66 -1.01 -14.63
CA THR A 88 23.02 0.34 -14.15
C THR A 88 24.19 0.90 -14.94
N ARG A 89 25.23 0.10 -15.19
CA ARG A 89 26.37 0.50 -16.03
C ARG A 89 25.92 0.90 -17.43
N ARG A 90 25.13 0.04 -18.09
CA ARG A 90 24.57 0.32 -19.43
C ARG A 90 23.76 1.61 -19.45
N GLN A 91 22.90 1.84 -18.45
CA GLN A 91 22.11 3.06 -18.35
C GLN A 91 22.97 4.30 -18.14
N CYS A 92 24.02 4.23 -17.30
CA CYS A 92 24.97 5.34 -17.14
C CYS A 92 25.66 5.70 -18.46
N THR A 93 26.19 4.70 -19.19
CA THR A 93 26.84 4.94 -20.48
C THR A 93 25.87 5.55 -21.48
N ARG A 94 24.64 5.03 -21.54
CA ARG A 94 23.61 5.57 -22.42
C ARG A 94 23.25 7.01 -22.01
N LYS A 95 23.22 7.33 -20.70
CA LYS A 95 22.93 8.70 -20.20
C LYS A 95 23.92 9.73 -20.70
N MET A 96 25.19 9.34 -20.86
CA MET A 96 26.23 10.21 -21.40
C MET A 96 26.01 10.55 -22.90
N ASN A 97 25.27 9.71 -23.63
CA ASN A 97 25.14 9.82 -25.09
C ASN A 97 23.85 10.50 -25.60
N TYR A 98 22.89 10.85 -24.74
CA TYR A 98 21.66 11.56 -25.18
C TYR A 98 21.34 12.79 -24.31
N PRO A 99 20.63 13.80 -24.87
CA PRO A 99 20.15 14.95 -24.10
C PRO A 99 19.09 14.60 -23.04
N LEU A 100 18.95 15.45 -22.02
CA LEU A 100 18.18 15.18 -20.80
C LEU A 100 16.67 14.94 -21.03
N ARG A 101 16.04 15.68 -21.96
CA ARG A 101 14.60 15.61 -22.21
C ARG A 101 14.18 14.31 -22.90
N SER A 102 14.98 13.83 -23.86
CA SER A 102 14.73 12.53 -24.51
C SER A 102 14.95 11.37 -23.53
N TRP A 103 15.91 11.51 -22.61
CA TRP A 103 16.11 10.57 -21.51
C TRP A 103 14.89 10.45 -20.59
N GLN A 104 14.31 11.58 -20.18
CA GLN A 104 13.16 11.59 -19.28
C GLN A 104 11.94 10.88 -19.86
N LEU A 105 11.66 11.09 -21.16
CA LEU A 105 10.56 10.43 -21.85
C LEU A 105 10.76 8.91 -21.93
N GLN A 106 11.98 8.46 -22.19
CA GLN A 106 12.27 7.03 -22.31
C GLN A 106 12.29 6.30 -20.96
N MET A 107 12.55 7.00 -19.85
CA MET A 107 12.60 6.41 -18.50
C MET A 107 11.24 6.26 -17.83
N LEU A 108 10.15 6.79 -18.41
CA LEU A 108 8.80 6.70 -17.83
C LEU A 108 8.24 5.26 -17.79
N GLY A 109 8.79 4.34 -18.60
CA GLY A 109 8.36 2.94 -18.65
C GLY A 109 9.29 1.94 -17.93
N ASP A 110 10.53 2.33 -17.60
CA ASP A 110 11.55 1.42 -17.10
C ASP A 110 11.76 1.56 -15.58
N LYS A 111 11.63 0.44 -14.84
CA LYS A 111 12.07 0.40 -13.43
C LYS A 111 13.56 0.72 -13.34
N MET A 112 13.88 1.86 -12.70
CA MET A 112 15.24 2.29 -12.44
C MET A 112 15.94 1.30 -11.50
N PRO A 113 17.16 0.85 -11.80
CA PRO A 113 17.92 -0.01 -10.91
C PRO A 113 18.42 0.70 -9.63
N ARG A 114 18.26 2.04 -9.55
CA ARG A 114 18.61 2.88 -8.38
C ARG A 114 17.43 3.20 -7.47
N SER A 115 16.22 2.68 -7.72
CA SER A 115 15.05 2.99 -6.89
C SER A 115 14.90 2.01 -5.72
N THR A 116 15.81 2.14 -4.75
CA THR A 116 15.64 1.71 -3.36
C THR A 116 16.51 2.59 -2.50
#